data_AF-A0AAW5MZE3-F1
#
_entry.id   AF-A0AAW5MZE3-F1
#
_cell.length_a   1.000
_cell.length_b   1.000
_cell.length_c   1.000
_cell.angle_alpha   90.00
_cell.angle_beta   90.00
_cell.angle_gamma   90.00
#
_symmetry.space_group_name_H-M   'P 1'
#
loop_
_entity.id
_entity.type
_entity.pdbx_description
1 polymer ?
#
loop_
_entity_poly.entity_id
_entity_poly.type
_entity_poly.pdbx_seq_one_letter_code
_entity_poly.pdbx_strand_id
1 'polypeptide(L)' 'HMSIVGPRPERTHYVRLFEESVYRYGDRHRVKSGITGWSQVSGLRGKTSLADRVEWDNYYIENWSLWLDFKILLLT' A
#
# COMPACT_ATOMS: atom_id res chain seq x y z
N HIS A 1 6.20 -0.46 14.50
CA HIS A 1 7.41 -0.71 13.68
C HIS A 1 7.00 -1.01 12.24
N MET A 2 7.53 -0.25 11.27
CA MET A 2 7.29 -0.41 9.82
C MET A 2 8.15 -1.53 9.20
N SER A 3 7.82 -1.96 7.99
CA SER A 3 8.65 -2.83 7.12
C SER A 3 9.40 -2.01 6.05
N ILE A 4 10.31 -2.64 5.31
CA ILE A 4 10.96 -2.02 4.14
C ILE A 4 9.96 -1.95 2.98
N VAL A 5 9.33 -3.08 2.66
CA VAL A 5 8.30 -3.22 1.62
C VAL A 5 6.94 -3.43 2.26
N GLY A 6 5.93 -2.69 1.81
CA GLY A 6 4.55 -2.80 2.30
C GLY A 6 3.67 -1.64 1.84
N PRO A 7 2.37 -1.65 2.20
CA PRO A 7 1.46 -0.55 1.93
C PRO A 7 1.97 0.76 2.51
N ARG A 8 1.77 1.87 1.80
CA ARG A 8 2.26 3.17 2.25
C ARG A 8 1.50 3.64 3.52
N PRO A 9 2.17 4.11 4.58
CA PRO A 9 1.48 4.62 5.76
C PRO A 9 0.65 5.86 5.40
N GLU A 10 -0.51 6.01 6.04
CA GLU A 10 -1.37 7.18 5.91
C GLU A 10 -1.39 7.99 7.21
N ARG A 11 -1.66 9.28 7.11
CA ARG A 11 -1.83 10.12 8.31
C ARG A 11 -3.08 9.67 9.07
N THR A 12 -2.92 9.46 10.38
CA THR A 12 -3.99 8.97 11.28
C THR A 12 -5.30 9.75 11.16
N HIS A 13 -5.24 11.06 10.95
CA HIS A 13 -6.41 11.90 10.73
C HIS A 13 -7.25 11.48 9.50
N TYR A 14 -6.63 11.00 8.43
CA TYR A 14 -7.33 10.61 7.20
C TYR A 14 -7.77 9.15 7.18
N VAL A 15 -7.21 8.30 8.05
CA VAL A 15 -7.51 6.86 8.07
C VAL A 15 -9.01 6.61 8.22
N ARG A 16 -9.66 7.21 9.23
CA ARG A 16 -11.11 7.02 9.46
C ARG A 16 -11.95 7.48 8.28
N LEU A 17 -11.63 8.65 7.72
CA LEU A 17 -12.31 9.20 6.55
C LEU A 17 -12.24 8.23 5.36
N PHE A 18 -11.05 7.68 5.11
CA PHE A 18 -10.85 6.78 3.98
C PHE A 18 -11.40 5.38 4.21
N GLU A 19 -11.41 4.88 5.45
CA GLU A 19 -12.09 3.64 5.81
C GLU A 19 -13.60 3.70 5.51
N GLU A 20 -14.23 4.86 5.71
CA GLU A 20 -15.65 5.07 5.40
C GLU A 20 -15.91 5.30 3.90
N SER A 21 -14.99 5.97 3.20
CA SER A 21 -15.22 6.44 1.82
C SER A 21 -14.62 5.57 0.72
N VAL A 22 -13.62 4.73 1.03
CA VAL A 22 -12.90 3.92 0.05
C VAL A 22 -13.08 2.45 0.37
N TYR A 23 -13.70 1.74 -0.57
CA TYR A 23 -13.90 0.30 -0.47
C TYR A 23 -12.56 -0.40 -0.20
N ARG A 24 -12.58 -1.32 0.78
CA ARG A 24 -11.41 -2.13 1.20
C ARG A 24 -10.19 -1.34 1.67
N TYR A 25 -10.34 -0.08 2.04
CA TYR A 25 -9.22 0.69 2.59
C TYR A 25 -8.63 0.02 3.85
N GLY A 26 -9.48 -0.46 4.76
CA GLY A 26 -9.03 -1.10 6.00
C GLY A 26 -8.23 -2.39 5.81
N ASP A 27 -8.42 -3.11 4.68
CA ASP A 27 -7.74 -4.37 4.38
C ASP A 27 -6.21 -4.22 4.32
N ARG A 28 -5.73 -3.01 3.98
CA ARG A 28 -4.29 -2.72 3.89
C ARG A 28 -3.59 -2.70 5.25
N HIS A 29 -4.33 -2.61 6.35
CA HIS A 29 -3.80 -2.62 7.71
C HIS A 29 -3.50 -4.03 8.24
N ARG A 30 -3.79 -5.09 7.48
CA ARG A 30 -3.46 -6.49 7.82
C ARG A 30 -1.96 -6.76 7.90
N VAL A 31 -1.14 -5.91 7.29
CA VAL A 31 0.33 -5.99 7.31
C VAL A 31 0.95 -4.68 7.79
N LYS A 32 2.22 -4.72 8.16
CA LYS A 32 2.98 -3.50 8.51
C LYS A 32 3.11 -2.60 7.28
N SER A 33 2.98 -1.30 7.48
CA SER A 33 3.26 -0.32 6.43
C SER A 33 4.74 -0.32 6.04
N GLY A 34 5.02 -0.06 4.76
CA GLY A 34 6.35 -0.07 4.16
C GLY A 34 6.94 1.32 3.91
N ILE A 35 8.26 1.37 3.72
CA ILE A 35 8.99 2.56 3.21
C ILE A 35 8.71 2.71 1.70
N THR A 36 8.76 1.58 0.98
CA THR A 36 8.35 1.42 -0.43
C THR A 36 7.26 0.35 -0.55
N GLY A 37 6.63 0.22 -1.71
CA GLY A 37 5.53 -0.71 -1.93
C GLY A 37 5.12 -0.83 -3.39
N TRP A 38 4.30 -1.84 -3.68
CA TRP A 38 3.86 -2.16 -5.04
C TRP A 38 3.11 -1.00 -5.70
N SER A 39 2.19 -0.36 -4.97
CA SER A 39 1.48 0.83 -5.46
C SER A 39 2.44 1.97 -5.80
N GLN A 40 3.49 2.18 -5.00
CA GLN A 40 4.49 3.22 -5.25
C GLN A 40 5.30 2.94 -6.51
N VAL A 41 5.85 1.74 -6.70
CA VAL A 41 6.64 1.42 -7.91
C VAL A 41 5.78 1.32 -9.17
N SER A 42 4.46 1.14 -9.00
CA SER A 42 3.46 1.19 -10.08
C SER A 42 2.98 2.62 -10.40
N GLY A 43 3.61 3.65 -9.83
CA GLY A 43 3.30 5.05 -10.12
C GLY A 43 2.06 5.62 -9.40
N LEU A 44 1.42 4.86 -8.51
CA LEU A 44 0.25 5.30 -7.72
C LEU A 44 0.68 6.15 -6.52
N ARG A 45 1.37 7.27 -6.79
CA ARG A 45 1.93 8.21 -5.80
C ARG A 45 1.22 9.56 -5.85
N GLY A 46 1.16 10.25 -4.70
CA GLY A 46 0.67 11.64 -4.65
C GLY A 46 -0.83 11.77 -4.98
N LYS A 47 -1.15 12.59 -6.00
CA LYS A 47 -2.52 12.97 -6.40
C LYS A 47 -3.26 11.91 -7.24
N THR A 48 -2.70 10.71 -7.40
CA THR A 48 -3.39 9.58 -8.06
C THR A 48 -4.61 9.12 -7.26
N SER A 49 -5.52 8.40 -7.90
CA SER A 49 -6.67 7.76 -7.26
C SER A 49 -6.26 6.99 -6.00
N LEU A 50 -6.90 7.31 -4.88
CA LEU A 50 -6.69 6.60 -3.61
C LEU A 50 -7.25 5.17 -3.69
N ALA A 51 -8.38 4.99 -4.38
CA ALA A 51 -8.99 3.67 -4.58
C ALA A 51 -8.03 2.73 -5.32
N ASP A 52 -7.40 3.21 -6.40
CA ASP A 52 -6.44 2.40 -7.17
C ASP A 52 -5.22 2.05 -6.30
N ARG A 53 -4.74 3.00 -5.48
CA ARG A 53 -3.64 2.74 -4.54
C ARG A 53 -4.02 1.64 -3.54
N VAL A 54 -5.23 1.68 -3.00
CA VAL A 54 -5.74 0.68 -2.06
C VAL A 54 -5.80 -0.69 -2.71
N GLU A 55 -6.33 -0.79 -3.93
CA GLU A 55 -6.38 -2.08 -4.64
C GLU A 55 -4.98 -2.63 -4.94
N TRP A 56 -3.99 -1.78 -5.25
CA TRP A 56 -2.61 -2.24 -5.46
C TRP A 56 -1.91 -2.67 -4.17
N ASP A 57 -2.21 -1.98 -3.07
CA ASP A 57 -1.72 -2.39 -1.75
C ASP A 57 -2.35 -3.72 -1.33
N ASN A 58 -3.66 -3.92 -1.57
CA ASN A 58 -4.35 -5.17 -1.29
C ASN A 58 -3.85 -6.31 -2.19
N TYR A 59 -3.61 -6.03 -3.47
CA TYR A 59 -2.98 -6.98 -4.39
C TYR A 59 -1.61 -7.42 -3.87
N TYR A 60 -0.78 -6.50 -3.40
CA TYR A 60 0.52 -6.82 -2.81
C TYR A 60 0.37 -7.76 -1.60
N ILE A 61 -0.58 -7.48 -0.70
CA ILE A 61 -0.83 -8.31 0.49
C ILE A 61 -1.29 -9.72 0.09
N GLU A 62 -2.20 -9.82 -0.87
CA GLU A 62 -2.77 -11.09 -1.32
C GLU A 62 -1.79 -11.95 -2.13
N ASN A 63 -0.85 -11.31 -2.82
CA ASN A 63 0.13 -11.97 -3.70
C ASN A 63 1.55 -11.91 -3.12
N TRP A 64 1.67 -11.67 -1.81
CA TRP A 64 2.96 -11.48 -1.18
C TRP A 64 3.88 -12.67 -1.42
N SER A 65 5.11 -12.38 -1.86
CA SER A 65 6.18 -13.35 -2.00
C SER A 65 7.53 -12.64 -1.90
N LEU A 66 8.57 -13.39 -1.53
CA LEU A 66 9.94 -12.87 -1.50
C LEU A 66 10.38 -12.33 -2.88
N TRP A 67 9.91 -12.94 -3.97
CA TRP A 67 10.19 -12.48 -5.32
C TRP A 67 9.52 -11.12 -5.62
N LEU A 68 8.28 -10.93 -5.18
CA LEU A 68 7.59 -9.65 -5.33
C LEU A 68 8.30 -8.53 -4.55
N ASP A 69 8.72 -8.81 -3.31
CA ASP A 69 9.51 -7.86 -2.52
C ASP A 69 10.82 -7.50 -3.23
N PHE A 70 11.55 -8.49 -3.76
CA PHE A 70 12.78 -8.25 -4.53
C PHE A 70 12.53 -7.38 -5.78
N LYS A 71 11.46 -7.66 -6.52
CA LYS A 71 11.06 -6.84 -7.69
C LYS A 71 10.75 -5.41 -7.29
N ILE A 72 10.05 -5.18 -6.17
CA ILE A 72 9.75 -3.83 -5.68
C ILE A 72 11.05 -3.10 -5.32
N LEU A 73 12.00 -3.78 -4.66
CA LEU A 73 13.28 -3.18 -4.31
C LEU A 73 14.11 -2.77 -5.54
N LEU A 74 14.07 -3.53 -6.63
CA LEU A 74 14.75 -3.17 -7.88
C LEU A 74 14.12 -1.98 -8.61
N LEU A 75 12.83 -1.73 -8.40
CA LEU A 75 12.06 -0.66 -9.06
C LEU A 75 11.91 0.61 -8.20
N THR A 76 12.36 0.57 -6.95
CA THR A 76 12.23 1.66 -5.98
C THR A 76 13.28 2.75 -6.24
#